data_AF-A0A3E0UDY4-F1
#
_entry.id   AF-A0A3E0UDY4-F1
#
_cell.length_a   1.000
_cell.length_b   1.000
_cell.length_c   1.000
_cell.angle_alpha   90.00
_cell.angle_beta   90.00
_cell.angle_gamma   90.00
#
_symmetry.space_group_name_H-M   'P 1'
#
loop_
_entity.id
_entity.type
_entity.pdbx_description
1 polymer ?
#
loop_
_entity_poly.entity_id
_entity_poly.type
_entity_poly.pdbx_seq_one_letter_code
_entity_poly.pdbx_strand_id
1 'polypeptide(L)'
;MIKHSFFIGTLVAIMMLGSTSAFAEKIDECNTDSCINYFKQYKKAAKRGHSLAMLTLGQFYHHGYGTPKNEKMALKYFKKAARAGYTSAQFKAGYIFMTSKELQDIDDAQDYLEKAAKYEYDGADFLLGMMFLDEKYGVQDLALADEHFAKSYARKYEQIPNVIKFITAKYETPEKAFPKLYAKMNEKPLVAKKDGELAWYDDNIEIITITSPPLQTTFNKQLMTFRQGIKATGTRFKGKTCAERLTCMQRADIADSTDFANLFLQGFTGKEVNGG
;
A
#
# COMPACT_ATOMS: atom_id res chain seq x y z
N MET A 1 -88.75 -5.37 -4.23
CA MET A 1 -88.98 -6.83 -4.06
C MET A 1 -87.94 -7.53 -4.94
N ILE A 2 -86.78 -7.91 -4.38
CA ILE A 2 -86.40 -9.23 -3.83
C ILE A 2 -85.97 -10.25 -4.91
N LYS A 3 -84.67 -10.62 -4.83
CA LYS A 3 -83.93 -11.86 -5.24
C LYS A 3 -83.74 -12.14 -6.74
N HIS A 4 -82.61 -12.65 -7.25
CA HIS A 4 -81.63 -13.66 -6.79
C HIS A 4 -80.21 -13.35 -7.36
N SER A 5 -79.11 -13.40 -6.59
CA SER A 5 -78.25 -14.55 -6.22
C SER A 5 -77.50 -15.23 -7.38
N PHE A 6 -76.16 -15.12 -7.40
CA PHE A 6 -75.24 -16.25 -7.66
C PHE A 6 -73.90 -16.01 -6.96
N PHE A 7 -73.27 -17.12 -6.56
CA PHE A 7 -72.30 -17.32 -5.49
C PHE A 7 -70.99 -17.90 -6.08
N ILE A 8 -69.93 -18.02 -5.26
CA ILE A 8 -68.65 -18.77 -5.46
C ILE A 8 -67.53 -17.96 -6.15
N GLY A 9 -66.28 -17.87 -5.68
CA GLY A 9 -65.61 -18.49 -4.53
C GLY A 9 -64.16 -17.99 -4.38
N THR A 10 -63.66 -18.07 -3.14
CA THR A 10 -62.28 -18.34 -2.68
C THR A 10 -61.06 -18.02 -3.58
N LEU A 11 -60.14 -17.19 -3.08
CA LEU A 11 -58.76 -17.66 -2.80
C LEU A 11 -58.01 -16.74 -1.81
N VAL A 12 -57.33 -17.36 -0.87
CA VAL A 12 -56.41 -16.78 0.13
C VAL A 12 -54.98 -16.84 -0.41
N ALA A 13 -54.18 -15.77 -0.19
CA ALA A 13 -52.71 -15.80 -0.12
C ALA A 13 -52.27 -14.48 0.56
N ILE A 14 -52.01 -14.39 1.87
CA ILE A 14 -50.86 -14.86 2.67
C ILE A 14 -49.49 -14.53 2.05
N MET A 15 -48.79 -13.64 2.76
CA MET A 15 -47.33 -13.41 2.86
C MET A 15 -46.50 -13.41 1.58
N MET A 16 -45.77 -12.32 1.37
CA MET A 16 -44.31 -12.35 1.58
C MET A 16 -43.82 -10.91 1.79
N LEU A 17 -43.38 -10.62 3.01
CA LEU A 17 -42.32 -9.66 3.27
C LEU A 17 -41.07 -10.21 2.57
N GLY A 18 -40.90 -9.86 1.30
CA GLY A 18 -39.67 -10.08 0.56
C GLY A 18 -38.70 -8.98 0.94
N SER A 19 -37.88 -9.26 1.95
CA SER A 19 -36.63 -8.56 2.23
C SER A 19 -35.94 -8.21 0.92
N THR A 20 -35.82 -6.91 0.61
CA THR A 20 -34.78 -6.45 -0.31
C THR A 20 -33.46 -6.74 0.40
N SER A 21 -32.95 -7.94 0.19
CA SER A 21 -31.55 -8.26 0.41
C SER A 21 -30.76 -7.17 -0.33
N ALA A 22 -30.13 -6.29 0.44
CA ALA A 22 -29.09 -5.42 -0.06
C ALA A 22 -28.06 -6.35 -0.70
N PHE A 23 -28.06 -6.44 -2.03
CA PHE A 23 -26.96 -7.05 -2.74
C PHE A 23 -25.72 -6.26 -2.34
N ALA A 24 -24.80 -6.93 -1.66
CA ALA A 24 -23.46 -6.43 -1.48
C ALA A 24 -22.92 -6.14 -2.88
N GLU A 25 -22.83 -4.86 -3.23
CA GLU A 25 -22.34 -4.40 -4.51
C GLU A 25 -20.85 -4.76 -4.56
N LYS A 26 -20.58 -5.93 -5.16
CA LYS A 26 -19.25 -6.40 -5.48
C LYS A 26 -18.65 -5.30 -6.36
N ILE A 27 -17.64 -4.59 -5.88
CA ILE A 27 -16.99 -3.50 -6.61
C ILE A 27 -16.69 -4.01 -8.02
N ASP A 28 -17.41 -3.49 -9.02
CA ASP A 28 -17.34 -4.00 -10.37
C ASP A 28 -15.94 -3.79 -10.93
N GLU A 29 -15.38 -4.85 -11.51
CA GLU A 29 -14.17 -4.81 -12.32
C GLU A 29 -14.29 -3.65 -13.31
N CYS A 30 -13.27 -2.80 -13.47
CA CYS A 30 -13.39 -1.65 -14.38
C CYS A 30 -13.63 -2.13 -15.82
N ASN A 31 -14.91 -2.23 -16.21
CA ASN A 31 -15.36 -2.75 -17.49
C ASN A 31 -15.94 -1.63 -18.37
N THR A 32 -15.57 -0.38 -18.09
CA THR A 32 -15.92 0.75 -18.93
C THR A 32 -15.19 0.64 -20.29
N ASP A 33 -15.81 1.18 -21.35
CA ASP A 33 -15.17 1.25 -22.68
C ASP A 33 -13.79 1.92 -22.64
N SER A 34 -13.63 2.88 -21.73
CA SER A 34 -12.37 3.55 -21.44
C SER A 34 -11.30 2.57 -20.94
N CYS A 35 -11.62 1.76 -19.91
CA CYS A 35 -10.73 0.74 -19.37
C CYS A 35 -10.35 -0.33 -20.43
N ILE A 36 -11.32 -0.78 -21.24
CA ILE A 36 -11.06 -1.70 -22.36
C ILE A 36 -10.12 -1.07 -23.40
N ASN A 37 -10.31 0.22 -23.71
CA ASN A 37 -9.45 0.95 -24.64
C ASN A 37 -8.02 1.08 -24.09
N TYR A 38 -7.86 1.50 -22.84
CA TYR A 38 -6.55 1.54 -22.17
C TYR A 38 -5.87 0.17 -22.21
N PHE A 39 -6.57 -0.91 -21.85
CA PHE A 39 -6.04 -2.26 -21.92
C PHE A 39 -5.53 -2.59 -23.33
N LYS A 40 -6.29 -2.27 -24.38
CA LYS A 40 -5.86 -2.48 -25.78
C LYS A 40 -4.61 -1.68 -26.12
N GLN A 41 -4.49 -0.43 -25.67
CA GLN A 41 -3.33 0.43 -25.92
C GLN A 41 -2.08 -0.07 -25.19
N TYR A 42 -2.19 -0.37 -23.89
CA TYR A 42 -1.09 -0.94 -23.10
C TYR A 42 -0.64 -2.31 -23.64
N LYS A 43 -1.57 -3.15 -24.11
CA LYS A 43 -1.24 -4.41 -24.80
C LYS A 43 -0.43 -4.19 -26.08
N LYS A 44 -0.74 -3.16 -26.87
CA LYS A 44 0.06 -2.79 -28.05
C LYS A 44 1.45 -2.28 -27.66
N ALA A 45 1.55 -1.42 -26.64
CA ALA A 45 2.82 -0.89 -26.15
C ALA A 45 3.72 -2.00 -25.55
N ALA A 46 3.15 -2.91 -24.75
CA ALA A 46 3.86 -4.06 -24.20
C ALA A 46 4.40 -4.98 -25.31
N LYS A 47 3.65 -5.17 -26.41
CA LYS A 47 4.14 -5.92 -27.59
C LYS A 47 5.32 -5.25 -28.30
N ARG A 48 5.44 -3.93 -28.21
CA ARG A 48 6.57 -3.15 -28.74
C ARG A 48 7.79 -3.15 -27.82
N GLY A 49 7.73 -3.83 -26.67
CA GLY A 49 8.86 -3.94 -25.75
C GLY A 49 8.90 -2.87 -24.66
N HIS A 50 7.86 -2.02 -24.51
CA HIS A 50 7.82 -1.05 -23.43
C HIS A 50 7.60 -1.73 -22.07
N SER A 51 8.64 -1.77 -21.24
CA SER A 51 8.64 -2.45 -19.95
C SER A 51 7.66 -1.86 -18.94
N LEU A 52 7.50 -0.54 -18.90
CA LEU A 52 6.46 0.12 -18.08
C LEU A 52 5.06 -0.33 -18.52
N ALA A 53 4.81 -0.45 -19.82
CA ALA A 53 3.53 -0.95 -20.32
C ALA A 53 3.31 -2.43 -19.97
N MET A 54 4.38 -3.23 -19.85
CA MET A 54 4.27 -4.61 -19.34
C MET A 54 3.86 -4.61 -17.86
N LEU A 55 4.46 -3.75 -17.02
CA LEU A 55 4.08 -3.61 -15.61
C LEU A 55 2.59 -3.25 -15.48
N THR A 56 2.14 -2.21 -16.17
CA THR A 56 0.73 -1.78 -16.13
C THR A 56 -0.22 -2.86 -16.67
N LEU A 57 0.18 -3.57 -17.72
CA LEU A 57 -0.63 -4.67 -18.24
C LEU A 57 -0.74 -5.83 -17.25
N GLY A 58 0.32 -6.08 -16.46
CA GLY A 58 0.25 -7.01 -15.33
C GLY A 58 -0.77 -6.58 -14.28
N GLN A 59 -0.81 -5.30 -13.92
CA GLN A 59 -1.82 -4.73 -13.00
C GLN A 59 -3.23 -4.87 -13.56
N PHE A 60 -3.44 -4.67 -14.87
CA PHE A 60 -4.74 -4.82 -15.49
C PHE A 60 -5.25 -6.26 -15.42
N TYR A 61 -4.38 -7.25 -15.66
CA TYR A 61 -4.77 -8.65 -15.48
C TYR A 61 -4.97 -9.01 -14.00
N HIS A 62 -4.23 -8.42 -13.06
CA HIS A 62 -4.38 -8.70 -11.64
C HIS A 62 -5.72 -8.19 -11.09
N HIS A 63 -6.08 -6.95 -11.41
CA HIS A 63 -7.29 -6.30 -10.90
C HIS A 63 -8.52 -6.45 -11.80
N GLY A 64 -8.34 -6.92 -13.04
CA GLY A 64 -9.44 -7.07 -13.99
C GLY A 64 -9.83 -5.75 -14.67
N TYR A 65 -8.87 -4.86 -14.94
CA TYR A 65 -9.16 -3.57 -15.59
C TYR A 65 -9.19 -3.72 -17.11
N GLY A 66 -10.40 -3.60 -17.70
CA GLY A 66 -10.62 -3.76 -19.14
C GLY A 66 -10.39 -5.19 -19.67
N THR A 67 -10.26 -6.16 -18.76
CA THR A 67 -10.06 -7.60 -19.02
C THR A 67 -10.55 -8.38 -17.80
N PRO A 68 -11.00 -9.64 -17.93
CA PRO A 68 -11.20 -10.48 -16.76
C PRO A 68 -9.91 -10.65 -15.96
N LYS A 69 -10.03 -10.78 -14.63
CA LYS A 69 -8.91 -11.12 -13.75
C LYS A 69 -8.22 -12.41 -14.19
N ASN A 70 -6.90 -12.37 -14.26
CA ASN A 70 -6.07 -13.50 -14.67
C ASN A 70 -4.67 -13.41 -14.05
N GLU A 71 -4.48 -14.07 -12.91
CA GLU A 71 -3.20 -14.07 -12.19
C GLU A 71 -2.05 -14.66 -13.00
N LYS A 72 -2.31 -15.69 -13.81
CA LYS A 72 -1.29 -16.31 -14.69
C LYS A 72 -0.74 -15.30 -15.69
N MET A 73 -1.62 -14.49 -16.28
CA MET A 73 -1.23 -13.44 -17.20
C MET A 73 -0.58 -12.26 -16.48
N ALA A 74 -1.08 -11.87 -15.30
CA ALA A 74 -0.47 -10.84 -14.47
C ALA A 74 0.99 -11.19 -14.14
N LEU A 75 1.21 -12.40 -13.60
CA LEU A 75 2.52 -12.93 -13.26
C LEU A 75 3.45 -12.96 -14.48
N LYS A 76 2.96 -13.42 -15.63
CA LYS A 76 3.75 -13.43 -16.87
C LYS A 76 4.26 -12.04 -17.25
N TYR A 77 3.44 -11.00 -17.12
CA TYR A 77 3.86 -9.64 -17.44
C TYR A 77 4.73 -9.02 -16.34
N PHE A 78 4.46 -9.31 -15.06
CA PHE A 78 5.34 -8.92 -13.96
C PHE A 78 6.73 -9.54 -14.08
N LYS A 79 6.85 -10.86 -14.35
CA LYS A 79 8.16 -11.50 -14.59
C LYS A 79 8.92 -10.85 -15.75
N LYS A 80 8.22 -10.40 -16.81
CA LYS A 80 8.84 -9.68 -17.94
C LYS A 80 9.32 -8.28 -17.53
N ALA A 81 8.50 -7.51 -16.84
CA ALA A 81 8.90 -6.18 -16.35
C ALA A 81 10.02 -6.27 -15.30
N ALA A 82 10.00 -7.28 -14.44
CA ALA A 82 11.04 -7.56 -13.45
C ALA A 82 12.41 -7.83 -14.09
N ARG A 83 12.44 -8.57 -15.22
CA ARG A 83 13.66 -8.79 -16.02
C ARG A 83 14.19 -7.50 -16.65
N ALA A 84 13.32 -6.52 -16.88
CA ALA A 84 13.72 -5.19 -17.34
C ALA A 84 14.15 -4.26 -16.20
N GLY A 85 14.28 -4.76 -14.97
CA GLY A 85 14.79 -4.01 -13.82
C GLY A 85 13.73 -3.27 -13.01
N TYR A 86 12.43 -3.47 -13.26
CA TYR A 86 11.38 -2.83 -12.48
C TYR A 86 11.22 -3.52 -11.12
N THR A 87 11.65 -2.85 -10.06
CA THR A 87 11.56 -3.32 -8.67
C THR A 87 10.11 -3.56 -8.24
N SER A 88 9.18 -2.68 -8.64
CA SER A 88 7.75 -2.86 -8.40
C SER A 88 7.18 -4.12 -9.06
N ALA A 89 7.72 -4.52 -10.22
CA ALA A 89 7.33 -5.77 -10.87
C ALA A 89 7.89 -6.99 -10.14
N GLN A 90 9.09 -6.89 -9.57
CA GLN A 90 9.67 -7.95 -8.75
C GLN A 90 8.81 -8.18 -7.50
N PHE A 91 8.47 -7.11 -6.79
CA PHE A 91 7.55 -7.17 -5.65
C PHE A 91 6.20 -7.79 -6.01
N LYS A 92 5.54 -7.31 -7.07
CA LYS A 92 4.23 -7.84 -7.51
C LYS A 92 4.30 -9.31 -7.95
N ALA A 93 5.40 -9.73 -8.57
CA ALA A 93 5.60 -11.15 -8.91
C ALA A 93 5.77 -12.01 -7.65
N GLY A 94 6.63 -11.58 -6.71
CA GLY A 94 6.84 -12.26 -5.44
C GLY A 94 5.56 -12.36 -4.60
N TYR A 95 4.75 -11.31 -4.59
CA TYR A 95 3.45 -11.31 -3.93
C TYR A 95 2.49 -12.36 -4.52
N ILE A 96 2.38 -12.48 -5.86
CA ILE A 96 1.54 -13.50 -6.49
C ILE A 96 2.04 -14.90 -6.14
N PHE A 97 3.36 -15.13 -6.22
CA PHE A 97 3.95 -16.42 -5.85
C PHE A 97 3.72 -16.79 -4.39
N MET A 98 3.65 -15.80 -3.48
CA MET A 98 3.41 -16.05 -2.07
C MET A 98 1.94 -16.35 -1.77
N THR A 99 1.01 -15.65 -2.44
CA THR A 99 -0.41 -15.59 -2.03
C THR A 99 -1.37 -16.38 -2.94
N SER A 100 -1.03 -16.58 -4.21
CA SER A 100 -1.91 -17.29 -5.15
C SER A 100 -2.04 -18.76 -4.77
N LYS A 101 -3.27 -19.28 -4.75
CA LYS A 101 -3.52 -20.71 -4.47
C LYS A 101 -3.02 -21.63 -5.59
N GLU A 102 -3.12 -21.17 -6.84
CA GLU A 102 -2.76 -21.99 -8.02
C GLU A 102 -1.30 -21.81 -8.45
N LEU A 103 -0.72 -20.64 -8.17
CA LEU A 103 0.61 -20.25 -8.63
C LEU A 103 1.59 -20.13 -7.47
N GLN A 104 1.27 -20.74 -6.33
CA GLN A 104 2.13 -20.65 -5.17
C GLN A 104 3.49 -21.27 -5.46
N ASP A 105 4.55 -20.52 -5.18
CA ASP A 105 5.93 -20.98 -5.27
C ASP A 105 6.76 -20.17 -4.28
N ILE A 106 7.10 -20.78 -3.13
CA ILE A 106 7.75 -20.04 -2.03
C ILE A 106 9.19 -19.67 -2.37
N ASP A 107 9.88 -20.51 -3.16
CA ASP A 107 11.26 -20.25 -3.59
C ASP A 107 11.30 -19.06 -4.57
N ASP A 108 10.44 -19.07 -5.59
CA ASP A 108 10.30 -17.92 -6.51
C ASP A 108 9.80 -16.68 -5.73
N ALA A 109 8.88 -16.83 -4.77
CA ALA A 109 8.40 -15.72 -3.95
C ALA A 109 9.55 -15.04 -3.19
N GLN A 110 10.36 -15.83 -2.48
CA GLN A 110 11.51 -15.34 -1.74
C GLN A 110 12.52 -14.64 -2.65
N ASP A 111 12.92 -15.27 -3.75
CA ASP A 111 13.89 -14.69 -4.70
C ASP A 111 13.41 -13.36 -5.29
N TYR A 112 12.14 -13.26 -5.69
CA TYR A 112 11.58 -12.03 -6.22
C TYR A 112 11.45 -10.93 -5.15
N LEU A 113 11.08 -11.27 -3.92
CA LEU A 113 10.96 -10.31 -2.83
C LEU A 113 12.34 -9.84 -2.33
N GLU A 114 13.35 -10.72 -2.24
CA GLU A 114 14.72 -10.35 -1.88
C GLU A 114 15.32 -9.39 -2.91
N LYS A 115 15.07 -9.62 -4.20
CA LYS A 115 15.45 -8.68 -5.27
C LYS A 115 14.81 -7.31 -5.07
N ALA A 116 13.53 -7.28 -4.69
CA ALA A 116 12.83 -6.02 -4.42
C ALA A 116 13.36 -5.33 -3.15
N ALA A 117 13.60 -6.08 -2.08
CA ALA A 117 14.14 -5.60 -0.81
C ALA A 117 15.56 -5.03 -0.94
N LYS A 118 16.39 -5.59 -1.85
CA LYS A 118 17.72 -5.06 -2.18
C LYS A 118 17.69 -3.63 -2.70
N TYR A 119 16.63 -3.25 -3.42
CA TYR A 119 16.41 -1.87 -3.88
C TYR A 119 15.49 -1.09 -2.95
N GLU A 120 15.35 -1.54 -1.71
CA GLU A 120 14.60 -0.90 -0.65
C GLU A 120 13.12 -0.66 -0.98
N TYR A 121 12.53 -1.51 -1.82
CA TYR A 121 11.12 -1.36 -2.17
C TYR A 121 10.22 -1.54 -0.96
N ASP A 122 9.40 -0.53 -0.70
CA ASP A 122 8.49 -0.51 0.44
C ASP A 122 7.55 -1.73 0.42
N GLY A 123 7.50 -2.44 1.56
CA GLY A 123 6.70 -3.65 1.72
C GLY A 123 7.39 -4.95 1.34
N ALA A 124 8.51 -4.94 0.61
CA ALA A 124 9.22 -6.18 0.27
C ALA A 124 9.79 -6.89 1.52
N ASP A 125 10.51 -6.13 2.36
CA ASP A 125 10.98 -6.62 3.66
C ASP A 125 9.81 -7.06 4.55
N PHE A 126 8.69 -6.34 4.52
CA PHE A 126 7.54 -6.72 5.32
C PHE A 126 6.97 -8.10 4.92
N LEU A 127 6.82 -8.34 3.61
CA LEU A 127 6.34 -9.64 3.11
C LEU A 127 7.33 -10.77 3.40
N LEU A 128 8.64 -10.53 3.28
CA LEU A 128 9.66 -11.50 3.70
C LEU A 128 9.55 -11.81 5.19
N GLY A 129 9.41 -10.79 6.04
CA GLY A 129 9.21 -10.98 7.48
C GLY A 129 7.97 -11.82 7.79
N MET A 130 6.85 -11.56 7.10
CA MET A 130 5.62 -12.35 7.25
C MET A 130 5.79 -13.79 6.75
N MET A 131 6.49 -14.00 5.64
CA MET A 131 6.77 -15.32 5.08
C MET A 131 7.60 -16.18 6.05
N PHE A 132 8.61 -15.61 6.70
CA PHE A 132 9.42 -16.30 7.71
C PHE A 132 8.73 -16.45 9.06
N LEU A 133 7.73 -15.61 9.37
CA LEU A 133 6.96 -15.70 10.62
C LEU A 133 5.87 -16.79 10.57
N ASP A 134 5.20 -16.91 9.42
CA ASP A 134 4.01 -17.75 9.25
C ASP A 134 4.39 -19.20 8.87
N GLU A 135 3.99 -20.14 9.71
CA GLU A 135 4.23 -21.58 9.56
C GLU A 135 3.63 -22.14 8.27
N LYS A 136 2.60 -21.50 7.72
CA LYS A 136 1.91 -21.91 6.49
C LYS A 136 2.86 -22.09 5.29
N TYR A 137 3.94 -21.31 5.23
CA TYR A 137 4.85 -21.31 4.07
C TYR A 137 5.99 -22.34 4.18
N GLY A 138 6.13 -23.02 5.33
CA GLY A 138 7.13 -24.07 5.53
C GLY A 138 8.59 -23.59 5.58
N VAL A 139 8.83 -22.28 5.55
CA VAL A 139 10.16 -21.65 5.57
C VAL A 139 10.40 -20.84 6.86
N GLN A 140 9.76 -21.24 7.96
CA GLN A 140 9.77 -20.45 9.19
C GLN A 140 11.18 -20.20 9.73
N ASP A 141 11.51 -18.94 9.99
CA ASP A 141 12.76 -18.51 10.62
C ASP A 141 12.53 -17.18 11.37
N LEU A 142 12.48 -17.25 12.70
CA LEU A 142 12.23 -16.07 13.54
C LEU A 142 13.36 -15.03 13.46
N ALA A 143 14.60 -15.46 13.25
CA ALA A 143 15.74 -14.54 13.18
C ALA A 143 15.74 -13.74 11.86
N LEU A 144 15.35 -14.39 10.75
CA LEU A 144 15.13 -13.71 9.48
C LEU A 144 13.89 -12.82 9.54
N ALA A 145 12.80 -13.29 10.16
CA ALA A 145 11.61 -12.48 10.38
C ALA A 145 11.93 -11.19 11.16
N ASP A 146 12.67 -11.32 12.27
CA ASP A 146 13.13 -10.19 13.09
C ASP A 146 13.96 -9.18 12.28
N GLU A 147 14.89 -9.67 11.46
CA GLU A 147 15.71 -8.81 10.61
C GLU A 147 14.88 -7.99 9.62
N HIS A 148 13.95 -8.65 8.92
CA HIS A 148 13.13 -8.01 7.91
C HIS A 148 12.07 -7.07 8.52
N PHE A 149 11.51 -7.41 9.68
CA PHE A 149 10.64 -6.50 10.42
C PHE A 149 11.41 -5.29 10.96
N ALA A 150 12.64 -5.45 11.45
CA ALA A 150 13.47 -4.33 11.88
C ALA A 150 13.78 -3.36 10.73
N LYS A 151 14.08 -3.87 9.52
CA LYS A 151 14.25 -3.06 8.29
C LYS A 151 12.97 -2.30 7.94
N SER A 152 11.84 -3.01 7.97
CA SER A 152 10.51 -2.42 7.71
C SER A 152 10.12 -1.35 8.73
N TYR A 153 10.45 -1.57 10.01
CA TYR A 153 10.26 -0.60 11.09
C TYR A 153 11.09 0.66 10.87
N ALA A 154 12.38 0.51 10.51
CA ALA A 154 13.26 1.64 10.23
C ALA A 154 12.73 2.53 9.08
N ARG A 155 12.02 1.94 8.13
CA ARG A 155 11.37 2.63 6.99
C ARG A 155 9.95 3.13 7.28
N LYS A 156 9.45 2.94 8.50
CA LYS A 156 8.10 3.33 8.91
C LYS A 156 6.99 2.69 8.09
N TYR A 157 7.16 1.41 7.70
CA TYR A 157 6.14 0.73 6.92
C TYR A 157 4.81 0.67 7.68
N GLU A 158 3.72 1.04 7.01
CA GLU A 158 2.42 1.34 7.62
C GLU A 158 1.86 0.18 8.46
N GLN A 159 2.08 -1.07 8.03
CA GLN A 159 1.48 -2.26 8.66
C GLN A 159 2.31 -2.83 9.82
N ILE A 160 3.49 -2.29 10.12
CA ILE A 160 4.36 -2.80 11.19
C ILE A 160 3.71 -2.76 12.59
N PRO A 161 2.95 -1.73 12.98
CA PRO A 161 2.25 -1.73 14.27
C PRO A 161 1.28 -2.91 14.45
N ASN A 162 0.63 -3.35 13.36
CA ASN A 162 -0.27 -4.50 13.38
C ASN A 162 0.49 -5.82 13.63
N VAL A 163 1.69 -5.95 13.04
CA VAL A 163 2.56 -7.10 13.30
C VAL A 163 3.09 -7.10 14.72
N ILE A 164 3.48 -5.95 15.26
CA ILE A 164 3.91 -5.84 16.66
C ILE A 164 2.78 -6.28 17.59
N LYS A 165 1.55 -5.82 17.36
CA LYS A 165 0.37 -6.26 18.12
C LYS A 165 0.20 -7.79 18.07
N PHE A 166 0.31 -8.38 16.88
CA PHE A 166 0.27 -9.83 16.71
C PHE A 166 1.39 -10.56 17.49
N ILE A 167 2.63 -10.08 17.39
CA ILE A 167 3.79 -10.64 18.08
C ILE A 167 3.59 -10.57 19.61
N THR A 168 3.17 -9.43 20.13
CA THR A 168 2.93 -9.26 21.58
C THR A 168 1.80 -10.16 22.11
N ALA A 169 0.85 -10.53 21.26
CA ALA A 169 -0.24 -11.44 21.63
C ALA A 169 0.15 -12.91 21.52
N LYS A 170 1.00 -13.28 20.55
CA LYS A 170 1.38 -14.68 20.28
C LYS A 170 2.56 -15.16 21.13
N TYR A 171 3.51 -14.30 21.46
CA TYR A 171 4.76 -14.70 22.12
C TYR A 171 4.82 -14.19 23.57
N GLU A 172 5.11 -15.07 24.53
CA GLU A 172 5.26 -14.71 25.95
C GLU A 172 6.44 -13.76 26.19
N THR A 173 7.52 -13.91 25.42
CA THR A 173 8.73 -13.07 25.52
C THR A 173 9.13 -12.52 24.14
N PRO A 174 8.38 -11.54 23.61
CA PRO A 174 8.56 -11.06 22.25
C PRO A 174 9.90 -10.34 22.04
N GLU A 175 10.43 -9.70 23.08
CA GLU A 175 11.77 -9.07 23.08
C GLU A 175 12.91 -10.06 22.83
N LYS A 176 12.76 -11.30 23.31
CA LYS A 176 13.75 -12.37 23.09
C LYS A 176 13.60 -12.99 21.69
N ALA A 177 12.37 -13.07 21.19
CA ALA A 177 12.07 -13.61 19.87
C ALA A 177 12.45 -12.64 18.74
N PHE A 178 12.30 -11.33 18.97
CA PHE A 178 12.52 -10.27 17.98
C PHE A 178 13.48 -9.17 18.48
N PRO A 179 14.73 -9.52 18.85
CA PRO A 179 15.64 -8.58 19.49
C PRO A 179 16.00 -7.36 18.61
N LYS A 180 16.16 -7.52 17.28
CA LYS A 180 16.49 -6.41 16.37
C LYS A 180 15.32 -5.43 16.23
N LEU A 181 14.10 -5.96 16.08
CA LEU A 181 12.89 -5.15 15.99
C LEU A 181 12.68 -4.35 17.28
N TYR A 182 12.77 -5.01 18.45
CA TYR A 182 12.61 -4.33 19.73
C TYR A 182 13.73 -3.33 20.02
N ALA A 183 14.96 -3.58 19.58
CA ALA A 183 16.02 -2.58 19.64
C ALA A 183 15.64 -1.31 18.84
N LYS A 184 15.08 -1.45 17.63
CA LYS A 184 14.61 -0.32 16.81
C LYS A 184 13.42 0.40 17.44
N MET A 185 12.50 -0.33 18.07
CA MET A 185 11.39 0.25 18.82
C MET A 185 11.86 1.06 20.03
N ASN A 186 12.88 0.57 20.75
CA ASN A 186 13.44 1.28 21.90
C ASN A 186 14.18 2.57 21.48
N GLU A 187 14.80 2.59 20.31
CA GLU A 187 15.40 3.81 19.74
C GLU A 187 14.35 4.88 19.38
N LYS A 188 13.23 4.46 18.76
CA LYS A 188 12.16 5.35 18.31
C LYS A 188 10.81 4.69 18.54
N PRO A 189 10.15 4.89 19.70
CA PRO A 189 8.93 4.17 20.04
C PRO A 189 7.73 4.66 19.22
N LEU A 190 6.78 3.75 18.98
CA LEU A 190 5.47 4.07 18.44
C LEU A 190 4.62 4.83 19.45
N VAL A 191 3.69 5.65 18.97
CA VAL A 191 2.78 6.43 19.82
C VAL A 191 1.47 5.67 19.98
N ALA A 192 1.00 5.55 21.21
CA ALA A 192 -0.33 5.02 21.48
C ALA A 192 -1.39 6.08 21.13
N LYS A 193 -2.31 5.73 20.23
CA LYS A 193 -3.51 6.53 19.96
C LYS A 193 -4.49 6.41 21.13
N LYS A 194 -5.50 7.29 21.15
CA LYS A 194 -6.55 7.35 22.18
C LYS A 194 -7.39 6.05 22.28
N ASP A 195 -7.39 5.25 21.24
CA ASP A 195 -8.04 3.94 21.12
C ASP A 195 -7.14 2.77 21.57
N GLY A 196 -5.88 3.03 21.95
CA GLY A 196 -4.90 2.01 22.31
C GLY A 196 -4.16 1.39 21.11
N GLU A 197 -4.41 1.86 19.88
CA GLU A 197 -3.66 1.41 18.70
C GLU A 197 -2.28 2.06 18.63
N LEU A 198 -1.27 1.26 18.30
CA LEU A 198 0.07 1.75 18.03
C LEU A 198 0.08 2.40 16.64
N ALA A 199 0.53 3.65 16.57
CA ALA A 199 0.67 4.36 15.31
C ALA A 199 2.04 5.03 15.21
N TRP A 200 2.46 5.27 13.96
CA TRP A 200 3.63 6.09 13.70
C TRP A 200 3.39 7.49 14.26
N TYR A 201 4.44 8.05 14.87
CA TYR A 201 4.46 9.44 15.29
C TYR A 201 4.32 10.33 14.04
N ASP A 202 3.48 11.37 14.12
CA ASP A 202 3.41 12.39 13.06
C ASP A 202 4.74 13.18 13.11
N ASP A 203 5.54 13.12 12.05
CA ASP A 203 6.82 13.85 11.94
C ASP A 203 6.64 15.39 11.99
N ASN A 204 5.41 15.89 12.15
CA ASN A 204 5.10 17.31 12.29
C ASN A 204 5.03 17.82 13.74
N ILE A 205 5.92 17.40 14.65
CA ILE A 205 6.26 18.19 15.86
C ILE A 205 7.62 17.69 16.40
N GLU A 206 8.68 18.44 16.10
CA GLU A 206 9.73 18.68 17.08
C GLU A 206 9.31 19.93 17.87
N ILE A 207 8.77 19.79 19.09
CA ILE A 207 8.79 20.93 20.04
C ILE A 207 10.20 20.96 20.59
N ILE A 208 11.08 21.65 19.88
CA ILE A 208 12.21 22.31 20.53
C ILE A 208 11.59 23.57 21.15
N THR A 209 11.53 23.64 22.47
CA THR A 209 11.10 24.85 23.17
C THR A 209 12.15 25.93 22.98
N ILE A 210 12.16 26.58 21.82
CA ILE A 210 12.95 27.78 21.58
C ILE A 210 12.08 28.95 22.05
N THR A 211 12.36 29.45 23.25
CA THR A 211 11.75 30.68 23.75
C THR A 211 12.24 31.85 22.89
N SER A 212 11.52 32.18 21.83
CA SER A 212 11.84 33.36 21.02
C SER A 212 11.53 34.62 21.82
N PRO A 213 12.45 35.60 21.92
CA PRO A 213 12.12 36.91 22.49
C PRO A 213 10.93 37.55 21.73
N PRO A 214 10.10 38.35 22.40
CA PRO A 214 8.84 38.85 21.86
C PRO A 214 9.00 39.55 20.51
N LEU A 215 8.14 39.17 19.56
CA LEU A 215 8.10 39.58 18.14
C LEU A 215 8.28 41.09 17.92
N GLN A 216 7.84 41.93 18.87
CA GLN A 216 7.97 43.38 18.81
C GLN A 216 9.42 43.86 18.72
N THR A 217 10.38 43.18 19.38
CA THR A 217 11.80 43.55 19.30
C THR A 217 12.40 43.28 17.92
N THR A 218 11.98 42.18 17.28
CA THR A 218 12.41 41.77 15.94
C THR A 218 11.84 42.70 14.87
N PHE A 219 10.55 43.03 14.95
CA PHE A 219 9.91 43.95 14.00
C PHE A 219 10.44 45.38 14.10
N ASN A 220 10.77 45.86 15.30
CA ASN A 220 11.38 47.18 15.48
C ASN A 220 12.78 47.27 14.85
N LYS A 221 13.59 46.21 14.92
CA LYS A 221 14.89 46.15 14.23
C LYS A 221 14.76 46.12 12.71
N GLN A 222 13.77 45.39 12.18
CA GLN A 222 13.51 45.36 10.73
C GLN A 222 13.03 46.70 10.19
N LEU A 223 12.14 47.40 10.91
CA LEU A 223 11.68 48.76 10.55
C LEU A 223 12.81 49.79 10.50
N MET A 224 13.80 49.69 11.39
CA MET A 224 15.00 50.54 11.37
C MET A 224 15.87 50.30 10.12
N THR A 225 15.87 49.07 9.60
CA THR A 225 16.66 48.67 8.41
C THR A 225 16.03 49.19 7.12
N PHE A 226 14.69 49.22 7.03
CA PHE A 226 13.98 49.77 5.87
C PHE A 226 14.01 51.30 5.76
N ARG A 227 14.39 52.01 6.83
CA ARG A 227 14.62 53.46 6.78
C ARG A 227 15.93 53.85 6.08
N GLN A 228 16.84 52.89 5.88
CA GLN A 228 18.08 53.14 5.16
C GLN A 228 17.85 52.94 3.66
N GLY A 229 18.06 54.00 2.88
CA GLY A 229 17.89 53.96 1.42
C GLY A 229 18.76 52.88 0.77
N ILE A 230 18.15 52.10 -0.11
CA ILE A 230 18.81 51.00 -0.83
C ILE A 230 19.94 51.58 -1.69
N LYS A 231 21.20 51.39 -1.27
CA LYS A 231 22.35 51.53 -2.18
C LYS A 231 22.29 50.36 -3.15
N ALA A 232 22.07 50.68 -4.43
CA ALA A 232 21.91 49.72 -5.52
C ALA A 232 22.91 48.54 -5.43
N THR A 233 22.39 47.32 -5.29
CA THR A 233 23.14 46.10 -5.57
C THR A 233 22.93 45.73 -7.03
N GLY A 234 23.67 46.41 -7.89
CA GLY A 234 23.86 45.92 -9.25
C GLY A 234 24.48 44.53 -9.22
N THR A 235 23.96 43.62 -10.04
CA THR A 235 24.79 42.83 -10.95
C THR A 235 23.99 42.37 -12.15
N ARG A 236 24.60 42.60 -13.30
CA ARG A 236 24.30 42.05 -14.62
C ARG A 236 24.80 40.58 -14.66
N PHE A 237 23.94 39.67 -15.11
CA PHE A 237 24.21 38.41 -15.87
C PHE A 237 24.95 37.19 -15.26
N LYS A 238 24.68 36.04 -15.92
CA LYS A 238 25.52 34.84 -16.16
C LYS A 238 26.09 34.10 -14.93
N GLY A 239 25.62 32.87 -14.69
CA GLY A 239 26.20 31.96 -13.68
C GLY A 239 25.26 30.97 -12.99
N LYS A 240 23.96 30.91 -13.32
CA LYS A 240 23.02 29.96 -12.68
C LYS A 240 23.16 28.53 -13.21
N THR A 241 23.33 27.55 -12.32
CA THR A 241 23.43 26.11 -12.61
C THR A 241 22.04 25.43 -12.71
N CYS A 242 21.98 24.18 -13.19
CA CYS A 242 20.72 23.47 -13.51
C CYS A 242 19.74 23.38 -12.32
N ALA A 243 20.22 23.47 -11.08
CA ALA A 243 19.42 23.36 -9.86
C ALA A 243 18.35 24.46 -9.71
N GLU A 244 18.47 25.57 -10.43
CA GLU A 244 17.55 26.71 -10.30
C GLU A 244 16.55 26.83 -11.48
N ARG A 245 16.19 25.70 -12.12
CA ARG A 245 15.22 25.69 -13.23
C ARG A 245 14.06 24.73 -12.98
N LEU A 246 12.85 25.20 -13.30
CA LEU A 246 11.57 24.47 -13.16
C LEU A 246 11.53 23.11 -13.89
N THR A 247 12.44 22.87 -14.84
CA THR A 247 12.51 21.65 -15.67
C THR A 247 13.67 20.72 -15.34
N CYS A 248 14.50 21.03 -14.32
CA CYS A 248 15.58 20.14 -13.90
C CYS A 248 15.03 19.16 -12.83
N MET A 249 14.49 18.02 -13.26
CA MET A 249 14.08 16.92 -12.39
C MET A 249 14.80 15.62 -12.81
N GLN A 250 15.56 15.03 -11.89
CA GLN A 250 15.73 13.58 -11.80
C GLN A 250 14.78 13.10 -10.71
N ARG A 251 13.87 12.19 -11.04
CA ARG A 251 13.09 11.46 -10.04
C ARG A 251 12.89 10.03 -10.53
N ALA A 252 13.65 9.12 -9.92
CA ALA A 252 13.25 7.73 -9.82
C ALA A 252 11.88 7.69 -9.10
N ASP A 253 10.98 6.90 -9.67
CA ASP A 253 9.76 6.38 -9.08
C ASP A 253 8.75 7.42 -8.54
N ILE A 254 8.04 8.02 -9.49
CA ILE A 254 6.77 8.70 -9.22
C ILE A 254 5.73 7.63 -8.85
N ALA A 255 5.49 7.51 -7.54
CA ALA A 255 4.29 7.01 -6.87
C ALA A 255 3.58 5.79 -7.48
N ASP A 256 3.90 4.59 -6.97
CA ASP A 256 3.05 3.40 -7.13
C ASP A 256 3.01 2.52 -5.84
N SER A 257 3.17 3.15 -4.67
CA SER A 257 3.17 2.47 -3.35
C SER A 257 1.79 2.40 -2.67
N THR A 258 0.78 3.12 -3.18
CA THR A 258 -0.52 3.24 -2.48
C THR A 258 -1.54 2.15 -2.83
N ASP A 259 -1.30 1.32 -3.84
CA ASP A 259 -2.29 0.30 -4.27
C ASP A 259 -2.19 -1.03 -3.50
N PHE A 260 -1.09 -1.29 -2.78
CA PHE A 260 -0.86 -2.55 -2.07
C PHE A 260 -0.72 -2.42 -0.54
N ALA A 261 -0.74 -1.19 -0.01
CA ALA A 261 -0.61 -0.94 1.43
C ALA A 261 -1.79 -1.51 2.26
N ASN A 262 -2.94 -1.81 1.64
CA ASN A 262 -4.16 -2.27 2.31
C ASN A 262 -4.35 -3.80 2.38
N LEU A 263 -3.30 -4.61 2.14
CA LEU A 263 -3.42 -6.07 1.99
C LEU A 263 -3.59 -6.89 3.29
N PHE A 264 -3.54 -6.27 4.47
CA PHE A 264 -3.50 -7.01 5.74
C PHE A 264 -4.85 -7.66 6.15
N LEU A 265 -5.97 -7.33 5.51
CA LEU A 265 -7.30 -7.75 6.00
C LEU A 265 -7.85 -9.09 5.47
N GLN A 266 -7.21 -9.75 4.50
CA GLN A 266 -7.77 -11.00 3.93
C GLN A 266 -7.11 -12.30 4.43
N GLY A 267 -5.97 -12.21 5.15
CA GLY A 267 -5.18 -13.40 5.52
C GLY A 267 -5.34 -13.91 6.95
N PHE A 268 -5.73 -13.07 7.91
CA PHE A 268 -5.56 -13.38 9.35
C PHE A 268 -6.83 -13.36 10.21
N THR A 269 -8.02 -13.15 9.64
CA THR A 269 -9.26 -13.38 10.38
C THR A 269 -9.79 -14.77 10.06
N GLY A 270 -9.53 -15.72 10.96
CA GLY A 270 -10.17 -17.04 10.98
C GLY A 270 -11.67 -16.92 11.24
N LYS A 271 -12.42 -16.37 10.28
CA LYS A 271 -13.87 -16.52 10.20
C LYS A 271 -14.17 -17.47 9.06
N GLU A 272 -14.47 -18.72 9.43
CA GLU A 272 -15.33 -19.58 8.64
C GLU A 272 -16.59 -18.77 8.28
N VAL A 273 -16.71 -18.40 7.01
CA VAL A 273 -17.99 -17.94 6.47
C VAL A 273 -18.76 -19.21 6.17
N ASN A 274 -19.47 -19.70 7.20
CA ASN A 274 -20.53 -20.69 7.01
C ASN A 274 -21.54 -20.11 6.01
N GLY A 275 -21.75 -20.87 4.93
CA GLY A 275 -22.73 -20.55 3.90
C GLY A 275 -24.15 -20.61 4.45
N GLY A 276 -24.94 -19.62 4.04
CA GLY A 276 -26.39 -19.53 4.17
C GLY A 276 -26.91 -18.64 3.06
#